data_AF-Q1GEZ4-F1
#
_entry.id   AF-Q1GEZ4-F1
#
_cell.length_a   1.000
_cell.length_b   1.000
_cell.length_c   1.000
_cell.angle_alpha   90.00
_cell.angle_beta   90.00
_cell.angle_gamma   90.00
#
_symmetry.space_group_name_H-M   'P 1'
#
loop_
_entity.id
_entity.type
_entity.pdbx_description
1 polymer ?
#
loop_
_entity_poly.entity_id
_entity_poly.type
_entity_poly.pdbx_seq_one_letter_code
_entity_poly.pdbx_strand_id
1 'polypeptide(L)'
;MPQSSPQSKVISCPLPKTSTLWQRVQPQDFIDGYAVESALSPREAMEIGLSMPGWASALLALRNRLVAPLGLKTEASDTGEGAIFPVTHEDESEIILGTDDSHLDFRICIRREAGRIHMATWVHRNNLLGRAYLVAVMPFHILIVRDSMRRIARASAPLAPVS
;
A
#
# COMPACT_ATOMS: atom_id res chain seq x y z
N MET A 1 -2.07 5.16 36.40
CA MET A 1 -1.08 5.67 35.44
C MET A 1 -1.44 5.12 34.07
N PRO A 2 -1.59 5.94 33.01
CA PRO A 2 -1.81 5.39 31.68
C PRO A 2 -0.50 4.76 31.22
N GLN A 3 -0.49 3.45 31.05
CA GLN A 3 0.63 2.76 30.41
C GLN A 3 0.64 3.21 28.95
N SER A 4 1.66 3.99 28.57
CA SER A 4 1.88 4.32 27.16
C SER A 4 2.23 3.02 26.43
N SER A 5 1.29 2.50 25.66
CA SER A 5 1.57 1.44 24.69
C SER A 5 2.76 1.89 23.84
N PRO A 6 3.77 1.03 23.62
CA PRO A 6 4.87 1.37 22.72
C PRO A 6 4.25 1.73 21.36
N GLN A 7 4.48 2.95 20.89
CA GLN A 7 4.02 3.34 19.55
C GLN A 7 4.73 2.41 18.56
N SER A 8 3.98 1.48 17.95
CA SER A 8 4.53 0.58 16.94
C SER A 8 5.13 1.42 15.81
N LYS A 9 6.46 1.40 15.73
CA LYS A 9 7.23 2.21 14.77
C LYS A 9 7.04 1.60 13.38
N VAL A 10 6.64 2.43 12.40
CA VAL A 10 6.65 2.02 10.99
C VAL A 10 8.10 1.87 10.53
N ILE A 11 8.46 0.68 10.08
CA ILE A 11 9.80 0.34 9.57
C ILE A 11 9.71 0.29 8.05
N SER A 12 10.67 0.89 7.34
CA SER A 12 10.85 0.61 5.92
C SER A 12 11.73 -0.62 5.78
N CYS A 13 11.24 -1.65 5.10
CA CYS A 13 11.96 -2.90 4.88
C CYS A 13 11.45 -3.58 3.61
N PRO A 14 12.28 -4.38 2.92
CA PRO A 14 11.81 -5.18 1.79
C PRO A 14 10.63 -6.08 2.17
N LEU A 15 9.76 -6.35 1.20
CA LEU A 15 8.71 -7.36 1.34
C LEU A 15 9.35 -8.74 1.60
N PRO A 16 8.81 -9.58 2.51
CA PRO A 16 9.29 -10.93 2.72
C PRO A 16 9.38 -11.73 1.42
N LYS A 17 10.47 -12.49 1.23
CA LYS A 17 10.73 -13.25 -0.02
C LYS A 17 9.77 -14.42 -0.27
N THR A 18 9.05 -14.79 0.78
CA THR A 18 7.94 -15.74 0.80
C THR A 18 6.66 -15.22 0.13
N SER A 19 6.56 -13.90 -0.13
CA SER A 19 5.41 -13.31 -0.81
C SER A 19 5.28 -13.81 -2.26
N THR A 20 4.05 -14.11 -2.69
CA THR A 20 3.77 -14.49 -4.08
C THR A 20 3.99 -13.34 -5.06
N LEU A 21 3.95 -12.09 -4.58
CA LEU A 21 4.16 -10.90 -5.41
C LEU A 21 5.52 -10.94 -6.14
N TRP A 22 6.55 -11.55 -5.55
CA TRP A 22 7.87 -11.67 -6.17
C TRP A 22 7.86 -12.42 -7.51
N GLN A 23 6.85 -13.25 -7.79
CA GLN A 23 6.69 -13.92 -9.08
C GLN A 23 6.42 -12.93 -10.23
N ARG A 24 5.92 -11.73 -9.92
CA ARG A 24 5.64 -10.67 -10.92
C ARG A 24 6.79 -9.68 -11.08
N VAL A 25 7.70 -9.59 -10.10
CA VAL A 25 8.70 -8.52 -10.03
C VAL A 25 9.80 -8.71 -11.07
N GLN A 26 10.02 -7.68 -11.89
CA GLN A 26 11.08 -7.61 -12.89
C GLN A 26 12.21 -6.63 -12.47
N PRO A 27 13.43 -6.72 -13.03
CA PRO A 27 14.60 -5.93 -12.62
C PRO A 27 14.44 -4.40 -12.70
N GLN A 28 13.43 -3.91 -13.41
CA GLN A 28 13.16 -2.48 -13.57
C GLN A 28 11.88 -2.04 -12.86
N ASP A 29 11.24 -2.90 -12.09
CA ASP A 29 10.02 -2.50 -11.41
C ASP A 29 10.34 -1.64 -10.20
N PHE A 30 9.38 -0.79 -9.86
CA PHE A 30 9.39 -0.16 -8.56
C PHE A 30 8.75 -1.11 -7.56
N ILE A 31 9.41 -1.31 -6.43
CA ILE A 31 8.83 -1.97 -5.27
C ILE A 31 9.31 -1.28 -4.01
N ASP A 32 8.38 -0.96 -3.12
CA ASP A 32 8.69 -0.55 -1.76
C ASP A 32 8.14 -1.53 -0.74
N GLY A 33 8.49 -1.29 0.52
CA GLY A 33 8.02 -2.12 1.61
C GLY A 33 8.11 -1.43 2.96
N TYR A 34 7.09 -1.69 3.77
CA TYR A 34 6.98 -1.21 5.13
C TYR A 34 6.44 -2.32 6.03
N ALA A 35 6.78 -2.27 7.31
CA ALA A 35 6.28 -3.21 8.31
C ALA A 35 5.91 -2.51 9.62
N VAL A 36 4.92 -3.09 10.31
CA VAL A 36 4.55 -2.77 11.69
C VAL A 36 4.27 -4.06 12.45
N GLU A 37 4.54 -4.05 13.75
CA GLU A 37 4.09 -5.12 14.64
C GLU A 37 2.57 -5.10 14.76
N SER A 38 1.97 -6.26 14.52
CA SER A 38 0.53 -6.40 14.43
C SER A 38 0.13 -7.88 14.47
N ALA A 39 -0.91 -8.18 15.23
CA ALA A 39 -1.55 -9.50 15.25
C ALA A 39 -2.72 -9.62 14.25
N LEU A 40 -3.03 -8.55 13.52
CA LEU A 40 -4.16 -8.51 12.60
C LEU A 40 -3.98 -9.54 11.48
N SER A 41 -5.10 -10.01 10.93
CA SER A 41 -5.10 -10.72 9.66
C SER A 41 -4.75 -9.78 8.49
N PRO A 42 -4.26 -10.30 7.35
CA PRO A 42 -4.03 -9.50 6.15
C PRO A 42 -5.27 -8.72 5.70
N ARG A 43 -6.46 -9.32 5.80
CA ARG A 43 -7.74 -8.70 5.44
C ARG A 43 -8.13 -7.54 6.35
N GLU A 44 -8.06 -7.70 7.67
CA GLU A 44 -8.32 -6.60 8.61
C GLU A 44 -7.32 -5.45 8.40
N ALA A 45 -6.04 -5.78 8.21
CA ALA A 45 -5.01 -4.80 7.93
C ALA A 45 -5.24 -4.06 6.60
N MET A 46 -5.77 -4.74 5.58
CA MET A 46 -6.21 -4.13 4.32
C MET A 46 -7.36 -3.15 4.53
N GLU A 47 -8.42 -3.58 5.20
CA GLU A 47 -9.60 -2.74 5.47
C GLU A 47 -9.22 -1.47 6.24
N ILE A 48 -8.36 -1.62 7.26
CA ILE A 48 -7.83 -0.49 8.03
C ILE A 48 -6.90 0.37 7.17
N GLY A 49 -5.91 -0.23 6.50
CA GLY A 49 -4.89 0.50 5.74
C GLY A 49 -5.46 1.28 4.56
N LEU A 50 -6.50 0.75 3.91
CA LEU A 50 -7.15 1.34 2.74
C LEU A 50 -8.37 2.18 3.07
N SER A 51 -8.78 2.29 4.33
CA SER A 51 -9.82 3.23 4.76
C SER A 51 -9.33 4.69 4.61
N MET A 52 -9.33 5.20 3.39
CA MET A 52 -8.64 6.44 3.02
C MET A 52 -9.10 7.64 3.88
N PRO A 53 -8.20 8.30 4.62
CA PRO A 53 -8.53 9.53 5.35
C PRO A 53 -8.72 10.69 4.35
N GLY A 54 -9.54 11.69 4.71
CA GLY A 54 -9.90 12.79 3.79
C GLY A 54 -8.73 13.58 3.17
N TRP A 55 -7.56 13.61 3.81
CA TRP A 55 -6.36 14.22 3.24
C TRP A 55 -5.76 13.43 2.06
N ALA A 56 -5.94 12.10 2.03
CA ALA A 56 -5.51 11.26 0.92
C ALA A 56 -6.35 11.56 -0.34
N SER A 57 -7.65 11.81 -0.18
CA SER A 57 -8.51 12.30 -1.27
C SER A 57 -8.05 13.65 -1.81
N ALA A 58 -7.65 14.58 -0.94
CA ALA A 58 -7.09 15.87 -1.35
C ALA A 58 -5.76 15.72 -2.12
N LEU A 59 -4.90 14.77 -1.73
CA LEU A 59 -3.67 14.45 -2.47
C LEU A 59 -3.94 13.79 -3.83
N LEU A 60 -4.93 12.92 -3.92
CA LEU A 60 -5.36 12.35 -5.20
C LEU A 60 -5.90 13.44 -6.15
N ALA A 61 -6.64 14.42 -5.63
CA ALA A 61 -7.08 15.57 -6.40
C ALA A 61 -5.89 16.43 -6.88
N LEU A 62 -4.90 16.67 -6.01
CA LEU A 62 -3.66 17.37 -6.39
C LEU A 62 -2.90 16.60 -7.48
N ARG A 63 -2.74 15.28 -7.35
CA ARG A 63 -2.17 14.41 -8.38
C ARG A 63 -2.89 14.63 -9.71
N ASN A 64 -4.22 14.52 -9.73
CA ASN A 64 -5.02 14.65 -10.95
C ASN A 64 -4.72 15.97 -11.66
N ARG A 65 -4.61 17.06 -10.90
CA ARG A 65 -4.28 18.38 -11.44
C ARG A 65 -2.86 18.44 -12.03
N LEU A 66 -1.88 17.81 -11.39
CA LEU A 66 -0.48 17.80 -11.87
C LEU A 66 -0.31 16.96 -13.13
N VAL A 67 -1.08 15.88 -13.28
CA VAL A 67 -0.98 14.96 -14.43
C VAL A 67 -1.95 15.28 -15.56
N ALA A 68 -2.92 16.19 -15.35
CA ALA A 68 -3.87 16.64 -16.37
C ALA A 68 -3.22 17.16 -17.67
N PRO A 69 -2.11 17.94 -17.65
CA PRO A 69 -1.45 18.39 -18.88
C PRO A 69 -0.79 17.27 -19.69
N LEU A 70 -0.60 16.09 -19.11
CA LEU A 70 -0.01 14.92 -19.79
C LEU A 70 -1.03 14.16 -20.65
N GLY A 71 -2.25 14.68 -20.81
CA GLY A 71 -3.30 14.04 -21.62
C GLY A 71 -3.83 12.73 -21.03
N LEU A 72 -3.49 12.45 -19.77
CA LEU A 72 -4.05 11.32 -19.03
C LEU A 72 -5.52 11.63 -18.76
N LYS A 73 -6.40 11.13 -19.63
CA LYS A 73 -7.76 10.78 -19.23
C LYS A 73 -7.58 9.71 -18.16
N THR A 74 -7.50 10.14 -16.91
CA THR A 74 -7.67 9.25 -15.78
C THR A 74 -9.07 8.65 -15.95
N GLU A 75 -9.12 7.41 -16.42
CA GLU A 75 -10.30 6.52 -16.24
C GLU A 75 -10.63 6.38 -14.73
N ALA A 76 -9.83 6.97 -13.84
CA ALA A 76 -10.14 7.26 -12.44
C ALA A 76 -11.21 8.36 -12.24
N SER A 77 -12.20 8.47 -13.14
CA SER A 77 -13.40 9.27 -12.90
C SER A 77 -14.38 8.62 -11.93
N ASP A 78 -14.09 7.43 -11.39
CA ASP A 78 -15.07 6.68 -10.60
C ASP A 78 -14.52 6.06 -9.32
N THR A 79 -13.73 6.81 -8.55
CA THR A 79 -13.35 6.37 -7.20
C THR A 79 -13.45 7.49 -6.18
N GLY A 80 -14.59 8.20 -6.25
CA GLY A 80 -15.22 8.74 -5.04
C GLY A 80 -15.72 7.56 -4.19
N GLU A 81 -15.49 7.64 -2.88
CA GLU A 81 -16.03 6.73 -1.86
C GLU A 81 -15.84 5.22 -2.12
N GLY A 82 -14.67 4.70 -1.72
CA GLY A 82 -14.48 3.24 -1.59
C GLY A 82 -13.75 2.55 -2.74
N ALA A 83 -12.64 3.15 -3.22
CA ALA A 83 -11.71 2.53 -4.17
C ALA A 83 -11.06 1.24 -3.63
N ILE A 84 -11.80 0.14 -3.63
CA ILE A 84 -11.24 -1.18 -3.35
C ILE A 84 -10.76 -1.73 -4.70
N PHE A 85 -9.45 -1.68 -4.94
CA PHE A 85 -8.86 -2.35 -6.09
C PHE A 85 -9.22 -3.85 -6.05
N PRO A 86 -9.41 -4.51 -7.20
CA PRO A 86 -9.78 -5.92 -7.21
C PRO A 86 -8.69 -6.76 -6.54
N VAL A 87 -9.12 -7.69 -5.69
CA VAL A 87 -8.24 -8.68 -5.07
C VAL A 87 -7.83 -9.68 -6.15
N THR A 88 -6.52 -9.80 -6.35
CA THR A 88 -5.90 -10.71 -7.35
C THR A 88 -5.32 -11.98 -6.74
N HIS A 89 -5.08 -11.97 -5.43
CA HIS A 89 -4.62 -13.13 -4.65
C HIS A 89 -5.04 -12.94 -3.19
N GLU A 90 -5.46 -14.01 -2.54
CA GLU A 90 -5.76 -14.03 -1.11
C GLU A 90 -5.55 -15.43 -0.52
N ASP A 91 -4.80 -15.48 0.57
CA ASP A 91 -4.65 -16.63 1.46
C ASP A 91 -4.57 -16.18 2.93
N GLU A 92 -4.37 -17.11 3.86
CA GLU A 92 -4.32 -16.83 5.30
C GLU A 92 -3.21 -15.84 5.71
N SER A 93 -2.13 -15.79 4.94
CA SER A 93 -0.93 -15.02 5.20
C SER A 93 -0.78 -13.78 4.33
N GLU A 94 -1.52 -13.67 3.22
CA GLU A 94 -1.28 -12.66 2.20
C GLU A 94 -2.55 -12.26 1.45
N ILE A 95 -2.69 -10.97 1.17
CA ILE A 95 -3.68 -10.44 0.23
C ILE A 95 -3.00 -9.47 -0.75
N ILE A 96 -3.27 -9.63 -2.03
CA ILE A 96 -2.73 -8.78 -3.09
C ILE A 96 -3.88 -8.22 -3.92
N LEU A 97 -3.92 -6.90 -4.05
CA LEU A 97 -4.93 -6.17 -4.80
C LEU A 97 -4.27 -5.18 -5.75
N GLY A 98 -4.95 -4.83 -6.85
CA GLY A 98 -4.48 -3.81 -7.78
C GLY A 98 -4.97 -4.03 -9.20
N THR A 99 -4.53 -3.17 -10.12
CA THR A 99 -5.02 -3.09 -11.50
C THR A 99 -3.88 -3.04 -12.51
N ASP A 100 -4.19 -3.42 -13.73
CA ASP A 100 -3.31 -3.25 -14.89
C ASP A 100 -3.86 -2.11 -15.74
N ASP A 101 -3.03 -1.11 -16.04
CA ASP A 101 -3.41 0.07 -16.81
C ASP A 101 -2.42 0.31 -17.95
N SER A 102 -2.85 1.04 -18.98
CA SER A 102 -2.04 1.28 -20.18
C SER A 102 -0.66 1.91 -19.92
N HIS A 103 -0.49 2.65 -18.81
CA HIS A 103 0.74 3.36 -18.47
C HIS A 103 1.54 2.66 -17.37
N LEU A 104 0.90 1.94 -16.46
CA LEU A 104 1.55 1.16 -15.42
C LEU A 104 0.61 0.05 -14.93
N ASP A 105 1.19 -1.01 -14.42
CA ASP A 105 0.50 -1.99 -13.61
C ASP A 105 0.86 -1.75 -12.16
N PHE A 106 -0.08 -1.93 -11.25
CA PHE A 106 0.14 -1.66 -9.84
C PHE A 106 -0.47 -2.75 -8.97
N ARG A 107 0.23 -3.11 -7.89
CA ARG A 107 -0.28 -3.99 -6.84
C ARG A 107 0.09 -3.46 -5.46
N ILE A 108 -0.81 -3.63 -4.50
CA ILE A 108 -0.54 -3.57 -3.06
C ILE A 108 -0.54 -5.01 -2.57
N CYS A 109 0.51 -5.39 -1.86
CA CYS A 109 0.55 -6.63 -1.09
C CYS A 109 0.47 -6.29 0.39
N ILE A 110 -0.37 -7.01 1.13
CA ILE A 110 -0.43 -6.99 2.58
C ILE A 110 -0.19 -8.42 3.05
N ARG A 111 0.88 -8.62 3.81
CA ARG A 111 1.34 -9.95 4.24
C ARG A 111 1.58 -9.97 5.73
N ARG A 112 1.11 -11.02 6.40
CA ARG A 112 1.41 -11.31 7.80
C ARG A 112 2.59 -12.28 7.88
N GLU A 113 3.65 -11.87 8.56
CA GLU A 113 4.81 -12.73 8.80
C GLU A 113 5.51 -12.35 10.11
N ALA A 114 5.93 -13.34 10.90
CA ALA A 114 6.71 -13.14 12.13
C ALA A 114 6.15 -12.06 13.10
N GLY A 115 4.83 -12.06 13.33
CA GLY A 115 4.16 -11.10 14.22
C GLY A 115 4.07 -9.67 13.65
N ARG A 116 4.29 -9.51 12.35
CA ARG A 116 4.22 -8.22 11.66
C ARG A 116 3.25 -8.27 10.50
N ILE A 117 2.68 -7.11 10.21
CA ILE A 117 2.07 -6.83 8.93
C ILE A 117 3.09 -6.10 8.08
N HIS A 118 3.34 -6.64 6.89
CA HIS A 118 4.13 -6.06 5.83
C HIS A 118 3.18 -5.52 4.76
N MET A 119 3.42 -4.30 4.31
CA MET A 119 2.76 -3.71 3.15
C MET A 119 3.81 -3.36 2.11
N ALA A 120 3.59 -3.77 0.87
CA ALA A 120 4.44 -3.44 -0.25
C ALA A 120 3.62 -2.92 -1.42
N THR A 121 4.15 -1.93 -2.12
CA THR A 121 3.59 -1.46 -3.37
C THR A 121 4.53 -1.79 -4.50
N TRP A 122 4.04 -2.53 -5.48
CA TRP A 122 4.75 -2.85 -6.70
C TRP A 122 4.14 -2.10 -7.88
N VAL A 123 5.00 -1.57 -8.75
CA VAL A 123 4.61 -0.88 -9.97
C VAL A 123 5.49 -1.33 -11.13
N HIS A 124 4.88 -1.93 -12.15
CA HIS A 124 5.47 -2.14 -13.46
C HIS A 124 5.09 -0.98 -14.37
N ARG A 125 6.03 -0.48 -15.19
CA ARG A 125 5.79 0.69 -16.05
C ARG A 125 5.79 0.25 -17.50
N ASN A 126 4.66 0.42 -18.16
CA ASN A 126 4.45 -0.04 -19.53
C ASN A 126 5.10 0.90 -20.57
N ASN A 127 5.33 2.17 -20.22
CA ASN A 127 5.88 3.17 -21.12
C ASN A 127 6.52 4.38 -20.40
N LEU A 128 7.03 5.35 -21.17
CA LEU A 128 7.62 6.60 -20.65
C LEU A 128 6.61 7.43 -19.84
N LEU A 129 5.33 7.39 -20.20
CA LEU A 129 4.27 8.07 -19.46
C LEU A 129 4.12 7.47 -18.06
N GLY A 130 4.17 6.14 -17.95
CA GLY A 130 4.23 5.43 -16.67
C GLY A 130 5.43 5.82 -15.80
N ARG A 131 6.60 6.05 -16.42
CA ARG A 131 7.79 6.55 -15.71
C ARG A 131 7.58 7.95 -15.15
N ALA A 132 7.09 8.88 -15.96
CA ALA A 132 6.82 10.25 -15.53
C ALA A 132 5.73 10.29 -14.45
N TYR A 133 4.66 9.51 -14.63
CA TYR A 133 3.57 9.38 -13.68
C TYR A 133 4.07 8.86 -12.33
N LEU A 134 4.84 7.77 -12.32
CA LEU A 134 5.39 7.21 -11.08
C LEU A 134 6.17 8.28 -10.31
N VAL A 135 7.09 8.99 -10.97
CA VAL A 135 7.89 10.06 -10.34
C VAL A 135 7.00 11.14 -9.72
N ALA A 136 5.93 11.55 -10.42
CA ALA A 136 5.00 12.56 -9.91
C ALA A 136 4.21 12.10 -8.68
N VAL A 137 3.83 10.81 -8.61
CA VAL A 137 3.02 10.27 -7.50
C VAL A 137 3.82 9.79 -6.29
N MET A 138 5.10 9.43 -6.49
CA MET A 138 6.00 8.90 -5.45
C MET A 138 6.00 9.67 -4.11
N PRO A 139 6.11 11.01 -4.05
CA PRO A 139 6.12 11.71 -2.76
C PRO A 139 4.81 11.52 -1.99
N PHE A 140 3.67 11.51 -2.69
CA PHE A 140 2.35 11.31 -2.08
C PHE A 140 2.13 9.86 -1.65
N HIS A 141 2.59 8.92 -2.48
CA HIS A 141 2.59 7.50 -2.19
C HIS A 141 3.25 7.18 -0.84
N ILE A 142 4.45 7.71 -0.61
CA ILE A 142 5.19 7.52 0.65
C ILE A 142 4.39 8.04 1.85
N LEU A 143 3.71 9.18 1.72
CA LEU A 143 2.88 9.73 2.80
C LEU A 143 1.69 8.83 3.11
N ILE A 144 0.97 8.38 2.07
CA ILE A 144 -0.22 7.52 2.18
C ILE A 144 0.14 6.19 2.82
N VAL A 145 1.15 5.48 2.32
CA VAL A 145 1.53 4.17 2.86
C VAL A 145 1.98 4.28 4.31
N ARG A 146 2.77 5.31 4.67
CA ARG A 146 3.20 5.50 6.07
C ARG A 146 2.03 5.77 7.00
N ASP A 147 1.03 6.51 6.57
CA ASP A 147 -0.18 6.72 7.37
C ASP A 147 -1.02 5.45 7.49
N SER A 148 -1.24 4.72 6.40
CA SER A 148 -1.89 3.40 6.40
C SER A 148 -1.24 2.45 7.42
N MET A 149 0.09 2.37 7.39
CA MET A 149 0.85 1.54 8.34
C MET A 149 0.71 2.02 9.79
N ARG A 150 0.67 3.33 10.04
CA ARG A 150 0.40 3.87 11.38
C ARG A 150 -1.00 3.50 11.88
N ARG A 151 -2.00 3.50 11.00
CA ARG A 151 -3.38 3.12 11.35
C ARG A 151 -3.49 1.63 11.68
N ILE A 152 -2.85 0.77 10.88
CA ILE A 152 -2.73 -0.67 11.17
C ILE A 152 -2.05 -0.90 12.53
N ALA A 153 -0.93 -0.22 12.77
CA ALA A 153 -0.20 -0.27 14.04
C ALA A 153 -1.10 0.11 15.25
N ARG A 154 -1.90 1.17 15.13
CA ARG A 154 -2.79 1.64 16.21
C ARG A 154 -3.98 0.72 16.47
N ALA A 155 -4.48 0.06 15.44
CA ALA A 155 -5.59 -0.88 15.55
C ALA A 155 -5.17 -2.27 16.06
N SER A 156 -3.87 -2.53 16.11
CA SER A 156 -3.34 -3.82 16.55
C SER A 156 -3.37 -3.93 18.08
N ALA A 157 -3.94 -5.02 18.59
CA ALA A 157 -3.79 -5.38 20.00
C ALA A 157 -2.31 -5.68 20.31
N PRO A 158 -1.84 -5.47 21.56
CA PRO A 158 -0.50 -5.87 21.97
C PRO A 158 -0.28 -7.37 21.69
N LEU A 159 0.82 -7.72 21.04
CA LEU A 159 1.24 -9.12 20.93
C LEU A 159 1.50 -9.64 22.35
N ALA A 160 0.82 -10.72 22.73
CA ALA A 160 1.07 -11.36 24.02
C ALA A 160 2.55 -11.80 24.08
N PRO A 161 3.25 -11.58 25.21
CA PRO A 161 4.61 -12.09 25.36
C PRO A 161 4.60 -13.61 25.23
N VAL A 162 5.52 -14.14 24.42
CA VAL A 162 5.75 -15.58 24.33
C VAL A 162 6.34 -16.01 25.67
N SER A 163 5.57 -16.79 26.45
CA SER A 163 6.01 -17.41 27.71
C SER A 163 7.06 -18.48 27.50
#